data_AF-A0A6A6LSD4-F1
#
_entry.id   AF-A0A6A6LSD4-F1
#
_cell.length_a   1.000
_cell.length_b   1.000
_cell.length_c   1.000
_cell.angle_alpha   90.00
_cell.angle_beta   90.00
_cell.angle_gamma   90.00
#
_symmetry.space_group_name_H-M   'P 1'
#
loop_
_entity.id
_entity.type
_entity.pdbx_description
1 polymer ?
#
loop_
_entity_poly.entity_id
_entity_poly.type
_entity_poly.pdbx_seq_one_letter_code
_entity_poly.pdbx_strand_id
1 'polypeptide(L)'
;METVDGTEGSGGGRYALKPMRINCEDILFCIDVDAESLVEMKTAGPSGRPLTRLECIKQAILFFINAKLSINPDHRFAFATLAKSASWLRKEFSSEVESTVAALRGLSATSSCGQADLTHLFRLAAHEAKKSRAQNRILRVILVYCRSSVRPHHQWPINQKLFTLDVMYLHDKPGPDNCPQAVYDALVDTLNMLVSMRVTSMRPGRACESSCVTCLLCYRTLSNVVHKMTWT
;
A
#
# COMPACT_ATOMS: atom_id res chain seq x y z
N MET A 1 50.20 -15.14 49.47
CA MET A 1 49.02 -14.30 49.69
C MET A 1 48.50 -13.97 48.31
N GLU A 2 47.43 -14.65 47.92
CA GLU A 2 46.83 -14.60 46.58
C GLU A 2 46.16 -13.24 46.36
N THR A 3 46.37 -12.65 45.19
CA THR A 3 45.61 -11.50 44.69
C THR A 3 44.48 -12.00 43.81
N VAL A 4 43.25 -11.69 44.22
CA VAL A 4 41.99 -12.08 43.56
C VAL A 4 41.70 -11.17 42.36
N ASP A 5 41.33 -11.81 41.25
CA ASP A 5 40.79 -11.26 40.00
C ASP A 5 39.29 -10.94 40.11
N GLY A 6 38.76 -10.03 39.29
CA GLY A 6 37.35 -9.60 39.36
C GLY A 6 36.90 -8.48 38.41
N THR A 7 37.20 -8.64 37.12
CA THR A 7 36.35 -8.50 35.91
C THR A 7 35.02 -7.67 35.90
N GLU A 8 34.94 -6.82 34.86
CA GLU A 8 33.77 -6.43 34.02
C GLU A 8 32.71 -5.41 34.48
N GLY A 9 32.94 -4.15 34.07
CA GLY A 9 31.89 -3.15 33.83
C GLY A 9 31.48 -3.13 32.35
N SER A 10 30.39 -3.84 32.03
CA SER A 10 29.74 -3.94 30.72
C SER A 10 29.54 -2.58 30.03
N GLY A 11 30.31 -2.33 28.96
CA GLY A 11 30.08 -1.23 28.04
C GLY A 11 28.73 -1.38 27.36
N GLY A 12 27.76 -0.56 27.77
CA GLY A 12 26.44 -0.47 27.15
C GLY A 12 26.57 -0.03 25.69
N GLY A 13 26.68 -1.00 24.79
CA GLY A 13 26.63 -0.79 23.35
C GLY A 13 25.31 -0.14 22.99
N ARG A 14 25.32 1.18 22.79
CA ARG A 14 24.21 1.90 22.18
C ARG A 14 23.99 1.25 20.81
N TYR A 15 22.84 0.61 20.61
CA TYR A 15 22.46 0.09 19.30
C TYR A 15 22.39 1.25 18.30
N ALA A 16 23.50 1.51 17.61
CA ALA A 16 23.57 2.48 16.52
C ALA A 16 23.21 1.74 15.24
N LEU A 17 22.00 1.97 14.73
CA LEU A 17 21.64 1.52 13.39
C LEU A 17 22.55 2.24 12.39
N LYS A 18 23.20 1.49 11.50
CA LYS A 18 23.96 2.10 10.39
C LYS A 18 23.03 3.06 9.64
N PRO A 19 23.42 4.33 9.41
CA PRO A 19 22.65 5.24 8.59
C PRO A 19 22.45 4.61 7.21
N MET A 20 21.22 4.20 6.90
CA MET A 20 20.89 3.75 5.55
C MET A 20 20.46 4.96 4.74
N ARG A 21 21.01 5.10 3.53
CA ARG A 21 20.47 6.05 2.56
C ARG A 21 19.05 5.61 2.22
N ILE A 22 18.08 6.51 2.44
CA ILE A 22 16.70 6.26 2.04
C ILE A 22 16.65 6.41 0.53
N ASN A 23 16.51 5.30 -0.19
CA ASN A 23 16.46 5.30 -1.65
C ASN A 23 15.28 6.16 -2.13
N CYS A 24 15.49 6.90 -3.21
CA CYS A 24 14.40 7.60 -3.88
C CYS A 24 13.50 6.57 -4.57
N GLU A 25 12.21 6.63 -4.26
CA GLU A 25 11.20 5.71 -4.80
C GLU A 25 10.28 6.43 -5.78
N ASP A 26 9.92 5.71 -6.85
CA ASP A 26 8.74 5.99 -7.65
C ASP A 26 7.62 5.09 -7.16
N ILE A 27 6.51 5.67 -6.72
CA ILE A 27 5.41 4.94 -6.11
C ILE A 27 4.16 5.07 -6.98
N LEU A 28 3.74 3.96 -7.58
CA LEU A 28 2.53 3.86 -8.37
C LEU A 28 1.38 3.36 -7.48
N PHE A 29 0.39 4.21 -7.23
CA PHE A 29 -0.87 3.77 -6.63
C PHE A 29 -1.80 3.23 -7.70
N CYS A 30 -2.31 2.01 -7.49
CA CYS A 30 -3.40 1.44 -8.29
C CYS A 30 -4.60 1.23 -7.38
N ILE A 31 -5.69 1.98 -7.62
CA ILE A 31 -6.89 1.99 -6.77
C ILE A 31 -8.02 1.24 -7.47
N ASP A 32 -8.53 0.18 -6.83
CA ASP A 32 -9.77 -0.48 -7.26
C ASP A 32 -10.97 0.45 -7.09
N VAL A 33 -11.62 0.76 -8.21
CA VAL A 33 -12.75 1.71 -8.28
C VAL A 33 -14.09 0.99 -8.39
N ASP A 34 -14.16 -0.32 -8.12
CA ASP A 34 -15.41 -1.06 -8.10
C ASP A 34 -16.47 -0.46 -7.15
N ALA A 35 -17.74 -0.79 -7.35
CA ALA A 35 -18.84 -0.36 -6.50
C ALA A 35 -18.63 -0.69 -5.01
N GLU A 36 -17.90 -1.77 -4.68
CA GLU A 36 -17.53 -2.09 -3.29
C GLU A 36 -16.65 -1.02 -2.62
N SER A 37 -16.05 -0.09 -3.38
CA SER A 37 -15.34 1.07 -2.85
C SER A 37 -16.27 2.16 -2.29
N LEU A 38 -17.56 2.13 -2.62
CA LEU A 38 -18.57 3.05 -2.09
C LEU A 38 -19.18 2.60 -0.76
N VAL A 39 -18.90 1.38 -0.31
CA VAL A 39 -19.40 0.86 0.97
C VAL A 39 -18.96 1.79 2.10
N GLU A 40 -19.90 2.15 2.96
CA GLU A 40 -19.62 2.98 4.12
C GLU A 40 -18.74 2.24 5.12
N MET A 41 -17.70 2.92 5.58
CA MET A 41 -16.92 2.49 6.73
C MET A 41 -17.64 2.90 8.01
N LYS A 42 -17.39 2.17 9.10
CA LYS A 42 -17.95 2.46 10.43
C LYS A 42 -17.46 3.78 11.03
N THR A 43 -16.57 4.47 10.33
CA THR A 43 -16.00 5.77 10.70
C THR A 43 -16.93 6.91 10.36
N ALA A 44 -17.15 7.81 11.31
CA ALA A 44 -17.64 9.15 11.02
C ALA A 44 -16.48 10.06 10.58
N GLY A 45 -16.63 10.73 9.43
CA GLY A 45 -15.71 11.75 8.97
C GLY A 45 -15.71 13.00 9.87
N PRO A 46 -14.87 14.00 9.56
CA PRO A 46 -14.73 15.21 10.38
C PRO A 46 -16.05 15.99 10.59
N SER A 47 -17.06 15.76 9.74
CA SER A 47 -18.39 16.36 9.79
C SER A 47 -19.46 15.46 10.45
N GLY A 48 -19.08 14.32 11.03
CA GLY A 48 -20.01 13.34 11.59
C GLY A 48 -20.68 12.43 10.56
N ARG A 49 -20.41 12.62 9.26
CA ARG A 49 -21.00 11.80 8.18
C ARG A 49 -20.22 10.51 7.97
N PRO A 50 -20.88 9.38 7.67
CA PRO A 50 -20.19 8.15 7.27
C PRO A 50 -19.26 8.39 6.09
N LEU A 51 -18.03 7.87 6.16
CA LEU A 51 -17.08 7.90 5.04
C LEU A 51 -17.17 6.61 4.24
N THR A 52 -17.16 6.70 2.91
CA THR A 52 -17.00 5.51 2.06
C THR A 52 -15.56 5.01 2.08
N ARG A 53 -15.33 3.75 1.66
CA ARG A 53 -13.96 3.22 1.54
C ARG A 53 -13.10 4.10 0.63
N LEU A 54 -13.65 4.55 -0.49
CA LEU A 54 -12.93 5.41 -1.44
C LEU A 54 -12.49 6.74 -0.82
N GLU A 55 -13.33 7.37 0.01
CA GLU A 55 -12.96 8.60 0.72
C GLU A 55 -11.87 8.35 1.77
N CYS A 56 -11.94 7.24 2.51
CA CYS A 56 -10.89 6.82 3.42
C CYS A 56 -9.57 6.53 2.68
N ILE A 57 -9.62 5.89 1.51
CA ILE A 57 -8.45 5.63 0.66
C ILE A 57 -7.80 6.94 0.22
N LYS A 58 -8.59 7.91 -0.27
CA LYS A 58 -8.08 9.24 -0.67
C LYS A 58 -7.35 9.92 0.49
N GLN A 59 -7.95 9.94 1.67
CA GLN A 59 -7.34 10.54 2.86
C GLN A 59 -6.06 9.80 3.29
N ALA A 60 -6.07 8.47 3.27
CA ALA A 60 -4.93 7.64 3.63
C ALA A 60 -3.75 7.83 2.67
N ILE A 61 -4.01 7.91 1.36
CA ILE A 61 -3.00 8.19 0.33
C ILE A 61 -2.38 9.57 0.54
N LEU A 62 -3.21 10.61 0.76
CA LEU A 62 -2.70 11.96 0.98
C LEU A 62 -1.81 12.02 2.23
N PHE A 63 -2.20 11.36 3.31
CA PHE A 63 -1.40 11.28 4.53
C PHE A 63 -0.09 10.53 4.31
N PHE A 64 -0.12 9.40 3.60
CA PHE A 64 1.07 8.62 3.26
C PHE A 64 2.06 9.44 2.42
N ILE A 65 1.58 10.18 1.41
CA ILE A 65 2.42 10.98 0.53
C ILE A 65 3.12 12.09 1.32
N ASN A 66 2.39 12.83 2.16
CA ASN A 66 2.98 13.85 3.03
C ASN A 66 4.04 13.24 3.98
N ALA A 67 3.76 12.07 4.58
CA ALA A 67 4.72 11.39 5.43
C ALA A 67 5.97 10.96 4.66
N LYS A 68 5.82 10.37 3.45
CA LYS A 68 6.95 9.97 2.62
C LYS A 68 7.80 11.17 2.19
N LEU A 69 7.18 12.26 1.75
CA LEU A 69 7.89 13.47 1.35
C LEU A 69 8.63 14.13 2.52
N SER A 70 8.07 14.07 3.74
CA SER A 70 8.77 14.56 4.94
C SER A 70 10.05 13.77 5.27
N ILE A 71 10.12 12.51 4.84
CA ILE A 71 11.27 11.63 5.02
C ILE A 71 12.28 11.84 3.89
N ASN A 72 11.81 11.92 2.65
CA ASN A 72 12.63 12.20 1.48
C ASN A 72 11.77 12.94 0.42
N PRO A 73 12.07 14.23 0.13
CA PRO A 73 11.30 15.04 -0.81
C PRO A 73 11.44 14.56 -2.27
N ASP A 74 12.43 13.73 -2.56
CA ASP A 74 12.66 13.21 -3.91
C ASP A 74 11.73 12.03 -4.25
N HIS A 75 10.88 11.55 -3.33
CA HIS A 75 9.86 10.55 -3.66
C HIS A 75 8.87 11.11 -4.68
N ARG A 76 8.50 10.29 -5.68
CA ARG A 76 7.53 10.68 -6.71
C ARG A 76 6.37 9.70 -6.77
N PHE A 77 5.20 10.20 -7.15
CA PHE A 77 3.94 9.46 -7.11
C PHE A 77 3.21 9.54 -8.45
N ALA A 78 2.61 8.43 -8.85
CA ALA A 78 1.72 8.32 -10.01
C ALA A 78 0.47 7.51 -9.63
N PHE A 79 -0.59 7.63 -10.42
CA PHE A 79 -1.91 7.09 -10.09
C PHE A 79 -2.53 6.34 -11.27
N ALA A 80 -3.05 5.17 -10.98
CA ALA A 80 -3.84 4.33 -11.86
C ALA A 80 -5.11 3.88 -11.14
N THR A 81 -6.15 3.54 -11.91
CA THR A 81 -7.36 2.91 -11.41
C THR A 81 -7.45 1.47 -11.90
N LEU A 82 -8.14 0.63 -11.14
CA LEU A 82 -8.46 -0.74 -11.50
C LEU A 82 -9.98 -0.89 -11.57
N ALA A 83 -10.50 -1.02 -12.80
CA ALA A 83 -11.86 -1.46 -13.07
C ALA A 83 -11.79 -2.93 -13.54
N LYS A 84 -12.17 -3.25 -14.77
CA LYS A 84 -11.88 -4.57 -15.36
C LYS A 84 -10.38 -4.81 -15.58
N SER A 85 -9.68 -3.75 -15.95
CA SER A 85 -8.23 -3.71 -16.17
C SER A 85 -7.69 -2.37 -15.67
N ALA A 86 -6.37 -2.26 -15.53
CA ALA A 86 -5.74 -1.03 -15.08
C ALA A 86 -5.73 0.05 -16.16
N SER A 87 -5.96 1.29 -15.75
CA SER A 87 -5.83 2.48 -16.61
C SER A 87 -5.17 3.63 -15.85
N TRP A 88 -4.50 4.52 -16.58
CA TRP A 88 -3.86 5.69 -15.98
C TRP A 88 -4.90 6.71 -15.54
N LEU A 89 -4.77 7.18 -14.31
CA LEU A 89 -5.43 8.39 -13.83
C LEU A 89 -4.50 9.59 -13.97
N ARG A 90 -3.22 9.39 -13.61
CA ARG A 90 -2.13 10.35 -13.78
C ARG A 90 -0.83 9.58 -13.95
N LYS A 91 -0.22 9.71 -15.13
CA LYS A 91 0.93 8.88 -15.53
C LYS A 91 2.26 9.47 -15.07
N GLU A 92 2.36 10.78 -15.02
CA GLU A 92 3.58 11.51 -14.71
C GLU A 92 3.88 11.42 -13.21
N PHE A 93 5.03 10.84 -12.88
CA PHE A 93 5.54 10.79 -11.51
C PHE A 93 5.91 12.18 -11.02
N SER A 94 5.27 12.64 -9.94
CA SER A 94 5.49 13.96 -9.35
C SER A 94 5.66 13.88 -7.83
N SER A 95 6.47 14.78 -7.25
CA SER A 95 6.61 14.96 -5.80
C SER A 95 5.66 16.04 -5.25
N GLU A 96 4.86 16.68 -6.11
CA GLU A 96 3.96 17.77 -5.71
C GLU A 96 2.68 17.25 -5.05
N VAL A 97 2.38 17.78 -3.86
CA VAL A 97 1.16 17.43 -3.13
C VAL A 97 -0.10 17.91 -3.87
N GLU A 98 -0.04 19.05 -4.57
CA GLU A 98 -1.16 19.58 -5.34
C GLU A 98 -1.53 18.67 -6.52
N SER A 99 -0.53 18.14 -7.22
CA SER A 99 -0.69 17.14 -8.26
C SER A 99 -1.42 15.89 -7.74
N THR A 100 -1.05 15.44 -6.54
CA THR A 100 -1.72 14.34 -5.82
C THR A 100 -3.18 14.69 -5.50
N VAL A 101 -3.43 15.86 -4.90
CA VAL A 101 -4.80 16.29 -4.55
C VAL A 101 -5.68 16.36 -5.80
N ALA A 102 -5.15 16.88 -6.91
CA ALA A 102 -5.87 16.91 -8.18
C ALA A 102 -6.19 15.50 -8.72
N ALA A 103 -5.23 14.56 -8.64
CA ALA A 103 -5.46 13.17 -9.02
C ALA A 103 -6.54 12.51 -8.15
N LEU A 104 -6.46 12.67 -6.82
CA LEU A 104 -7.42 12.09 -5.88
C LEU A 104 -8.83 12.67 -6.03
N ARG A 105 -8.97 13.95 -6.43
CA ARG A 105 -10.28 14.55 -6.77
C ARG A 105 -10.91 13.91 -8.01
N GLY A 106 -10.10 13.43 -8.95
CA GLY A 106 -10.56 12.73 -10.15
C GLY A 106 -10.93 11.27 -9.93
N LEU A 107 -10.67 10.70 -8.74
CA LEU A 107 -11.08 9.33 -8.39
C LEU A 107 -12.57 9.27 -8.08
N SER A 108 -13.28 8.46 -8.86
CA SER A 108 -14.69 8.15 -8.68
C SER A 108 -14.88 6.64 -8.81
N ALA A 109 -15.80 6.09 -8.01
CA ALA A 109 -16.21 4.70 -8.16
C ALA A 109 -16.99 4.51 -9.46
N THR A 110 -16.85 3.32 -10.04
CA THR A 110 -17.60 2.86 -11.20
C THR A 110 -18.70 1.90 -10.76
N SER A 111 -19.53 1.45 -11.71
CA SER A 111 -20.41 0.31 -11.49
C SER A 111 -19.59 -0.96 -11.19
N SER A 112 -20.26 -2.00 -10.69
CA SER A 112 -19.62 -3.30 -10.46
C SER A 112 -18.96 -3.80 -11.75
N CYS A 113 -17.65 -4.03 -11.69
CA CYS A 113 -16.82 -4.33 -12.84
C CYS A 113 -16.58 -5.83 -13.07
N GLY A 114 -17.06 -6.69 -12.17
CA GLY A 114 -16.86 -8.14 -12.25
C GLY A 114 -15.38 -8.50 -12.05
N GLN A 115 -14.81 -9.29 -12.97
CA GLN A 115 -13.42 -9.77 -12.86
C GLN A 115 -12.39 -8.62 -12.89
N ALA A 116 -11.35 -8.71 -12.08
CA ALA A 116 -10.21 -7.78 -12.09
C ALA A 116 -8.99 -8.45 -12.76
N ASP A 117 -8.50 -7.89 -13.85
CA ASP A 117 -7.29 -8.34 -14.54
C ASP A 117 -6.09 -7.40 -14.25
N LEU A 118 -5.10 -7.92 -13.50
CA LEU A 118 -3.89 -7.21 -13.13
C LEU A 118 -2.79 -7.30 -14.20
N THR A 119 -3.00 -8.05 -15.29
CA THR A 119 -2.00 -8.24 -16.36
C THR A 119 -1.50 -6.90 -16.91
N HIS A 120 -2.43 -5.98 -17.17
CA HIS A 120 -2.07 -4.67 -17.69
C HIS A 120 -1.31 -3.83 -16.65
N LEU A 121 -1.72 -3.87 -15.38
CA LEU A 121 -1.00 -3.20 -14.29
C LEU A 121 0.46 -3.64 -14.23
N PHE A 122 0.71 -4.95 -14.30
CA PHE A 122 2.07 -5.47 -14.22
C PHE A 122 2.91 -5.12 -15.45
N ARG A 123 2.32 -5.09 -16.65
CA ARG A 123 3.00 -4.59 -17.86
C ARG A 123 3.39 -3.12 -17.73
N LEU A 124 2.46 -2.28 -17.23
CA LEU A 124 2.72 -0.86 -16.98
C LEU A 124 3.83 -0.69 -15.93
N ALA A 125 3.74 -1.40 -14.80
CA ALA A 125 4.72 -1.36 -13.73
C ALA A 125 6.11 -1.82 -14.22
N ALA A 126 6.20 -2.91 -14.98
CA ALA A 126 7.46 -3.38 -15.53
C ALA A 126 8.12 -2.37 -16.49
N HIS A 127 7.32 -1.65 -17.28
CA HIS A 127 7.81 -0.58 -18.14
C HIS A 127 8.36 0.60 -17.33
N GLU A 128 7.60 1.07 -16.35
CA GLU A 128 8.03 2.19 -15.48
C GLU A 128 9.22 1.79 -14.60
N ALA A 129 9.31 0.53 -14.17
CA ALA A 129 10.42 0.03 -13.36
C ALA A 129 11.77 0.15 -14.08
N LYS A 130 11.79 -0.11 -15.40
CA LYS A 130 13.00 0.06 -16.22
C LYS A 130 13.44 1.53 -16.26
N LYS A 131 12.49 2.47 -16.38
CA LYS A 131 12.77 3.91 -16.36
C LYS A 131 13.26 4.38 -14.99
N SER A 132 12.57 3.97 -13.91
CA SER A 132 13.00 4.29 -12.54
C SER A 132 14.41 3.79 -12.27
N ARG A 133 14.72 2.55 -12.68
CA ARG A 133 16.06 1.97 -12.53
C ARG A 133 17.14 2.75 -13.30
N ALA A 134 16.83 3.23 -14.51
CA ALA A 134 17.74 4.07 -15.28
C ALA A 134 18.07 5.40 -14.56
N GLN A 135 17.18 5.86 -13.67
CA GLN A 135 17.37 7.04 -12.82
C GLN A 135 17.90 6.69 -11.42
N ASN A 136 18.34 5.45 -11.18
CA ASN A 136 18.77 4.93 -9.88
C ASN A 136 17.68 5.00 -8.78
N ARG A 137 16.44 4.72 -9.16
CA ARG A 137 15.25 4.76 -8.30
C ARG A 137 14.57 3.39 -8.26
N ILE A 138 13.90 3.09 -7.16
CA ILE A 138 13.13 1.85 -7.00
C ILE A 138 11.68 2.13 -7.36
N LEU A 139 11.06 1.27 -8.19
CA LEU A 139 9.61 1.30 -8.40
C LEU A 139 8.90 0.44 -7.35
N ARG A 140 7.90 1.03 -6.70
CA ARG A 140 6.95 0.37 -5.81
C ARG A 140 5.53 0.57 -6.33
N VAL A 141 4.77 -0.52 -6.43
CA VAL A 141 3.36 -0.50 -6.76
C VAL A 141 2.59 -0.75 -5.48
N ILE A 142 1.64 0.12 -5.15
CA ILE A 142 0.70 -0.08 -4.04
C ILE A 142 -0.68 -0.31 -4.65
N LEU A 143 -1.14 -1.56 -4.60
CA LEU A 143 -2.48 -1.94 -5.03
C LEU A 143 -3.46 -1.85 -3.85
N VAL A 144 -4.51 -1.05 -4.01
CA VAL A 144 -5.64 -1.00 -3.08
C VAL A 144 -6.79 -1.79 -3.70
N TYR A 145 -7.09 -2.97 -3.15
CA TYR A 145 -8.10 -3.89 -3.68
C TYR A 145 -9.33 -3.91 -2.76
N CYS A 146 -10.52 -3.78 -3.34
CA CYS A 146 -11.77 -3.60 -2.56
C CYS A 146 -12.80 -4.71 -2.77
N ARG A 147 -12.65 -5.56 -3.80
CA ARG A 147 -13.64 -6.61 -4.10
C ARG A 147 -13.54 -7.79 -3.13
N SER A 148 -14.64 -8.18 -2.52
CA SER A 148 -14.68 -9.25 -1.51
C SER A 148 -15.13 -10.61 -2.06
N SER A 149 -15.67 -10.65 -3.28
CA SER A 149 -16.18 -11.86 -3.94
C SER A 149 -15.43 -12.24 -5.22
N VAL A 150 -14.53 -11.38 -5.70
CA VAL A 150 -13.82 -11.56 -6.98
C VAL A 150 -12.34 -11.78 -6.71
N ARG A 151 -11.79 -12.87 -7.24
CA ARG A 151 -10.35 -13.10 -7.25
C ARG A 151 -9.70 -12.29 -8.38
N PRO A 152 -8.59 -11.60 -8.14
CA PRO A 152 -7.83 -11.01 -9.23
C PRO A 152 -7.22 -12.10 -10.11
N HIS A 153 -7.15 -11.84 -11.40
CA HIS A 153 -6.47 -12.66 -12.39
C HIS A 153 -5.26 -11.92 -12.94
N HIS A 154 -4.25 -12.67 -13.37
CA HIS A 154 -3.17 -12.11 -14.17
C HIS A 154 -2.49 -13.17 -15.03
N GLN A 155 -1.93 -12.73 -16.16
CA GLN A 155 -1.01 -13.49 -16.99
C GLN A 155 0.35 -12.79 -16.95
N TRP A 156 1.11 -13.09 -15.90
CA TRP A 156 2.43 -12.50 -15.70
C TRP A 156 3.48 -13.59 -15.55
N PRO A 157 4.63 -13.49 -16.25
CA PRO A 157 5.69 -14.48 -16.12
C PRO A 157 6.20 -14.57 -14.68
N ILE A 158 6.31 -15.79 -14.17
CA ILE A 158 6.87 -16.07 -12.85
C ILE A 158 8.36 -15.61 -12.84
N ASN A 159 8.84 -15.12 -11.70
CA ASN A 159 10.25 -14.72 -11.44
C ASN A 159 10.74 -13.41 -12.09
N GLN A 160 9.88 -12.53 -12.59
CA GLN A 160 10.29 -11.18 -13.01
C GLN A 160 10.26 -10.17 -11.86
N LYS A 161 11.36 -10.11 -11.08
CA LYS A 161 11.53 -9.16 -9.96
C LYS A 161 11.95 -7.77 -10.45
N LEU A 162 11.05 -7.08 -11.14
CA LEU A 162 11.31 -5.75 -11.70
C LEU A 162 10.91 -4.60 -10.77
N PHE A 163 9.89 -4.80 -9.95
CA PHE A 163 9.33 -3.81 -9.03
C PHE A 163 8.86 -4.48 -7.74
N THR A 164 8.61 -3.68 -6.72
CA THR A 164 7.98 -4.15 -5.48
C THR A 164 6.46 -3.97 -5.56
N LEU A 165 5.69 -4.91 -5.04
CA LEU A 165 4.23 -4.83 -4.97
C LEU A 165 3.80 -4.92 -3.50
N ASP A 166 3.03 -3.94 -3.07
CA ASP A 166 2.31 -3.92 -1.80
C ASP A 166 0.82 -4.01 -2.08
N VAL A 167 0.09 -4.80 -1.28
CA VAL A 167 -1.36 -4.94 -1.43
C VAL A 167 -2.06 -4.55 -0.13
N MET A 168 -2.93 -3.55 -0.22
CA MET A 168 -3.90 -3.19 0.81
C MET A 168 -5.25 -3.77 0.41
N TYR A 169 -5.70 -4.79 1.14
CA TYR A 169 -6.97 -5.45 0.87
C TYR A 169 -8.04 -5.01 1.87
N LEU A 170 -9.07 -4.33 1.35
CA LEU A 170 -10.21 -3.84 2.11
C LEU A 170 -11.43 -4.69 1.78
N HIS A 171 -12.07 -5.26 2.81
CA HIS A 171 -13.22 -6.13 2.62
C HIS A 171 -14.13 -6.15 3.85
N ASP A 172 -15.39 -6.56 3.64
CA ASP A 172 -16.31 -6.85 4.75
C ASP A 172 -16.04 -8.22 5.36
N LYS A 173 -16.70 -8.49 6.49
CA LYS A 173 -16.69 -9.83 7.07
C LYS A 173 -17.23 -10.85 6.06
N PRO A 174 -16.75 -12.11 6.11
CA PRO A 174 -17.35 -13.20 5.34
C PRO A 174 -18.87 -13.28 5.60
N GLY A 175 -19.62 -13.47 4.53
CA GLY A 175 -21.07 -13.63 4.48
C GLY A 175 -21.44 -14.56 3.33
N PRO A 176 -22.74 -14.77 3.07
CA PRO A 176 -23.19 -15.70 2.03
C PRO A 176 -22.77 -15.28 0.61
N ASP A 177 -22.63 -13.97 0.37
CA ASP A 177 -22.37 -13.39 -0.95
C ASP A 177 -20.89 -13.04 -1.21
N ASN A 178 -20.00 -13.29 -0.25
CA ASN A 178 -18.57 -12.99 -0.40
C ASN A 178 -17.67 -14.06 0.20
N CYS A 179 -16.43 -14.11 -0.28
CA CYS A 179 -15.42 -15.05 0.23
C CYS A 179 -14.06 -14.35 0.29
N PRO A 180 -13.86 -13.43 1.25
CA PRO A 180 -12.65 -12.63 1.31
C PRO A 180 -11.39 -13.45 1.57
N GLN A 181 -11.51 -14.65 2.16
CA GLN A 181 -10.37 -15.55 2.33
C GLN A 181 -9.84 -16.04 0.97
N ALA A 182 -10.73 -16.46 0.07
CA ALA A 182 -10.36 -16.89 -1.26
C ALA A 182 -9.69 -15.79 -2.09
N VAL A 183 -10.11 -14.53 -1.89
CA VAL A 183 -9.49 -13.36 -2.52
C VAL A 183 -8.13 -13.06 -1.88
N TYR A 184 -8.03 -13.10 -0.56
CA TYR A 184 -6.77 -12.93 0.16
C TYR A 184 -5.72 -13.95 -0.29
N ASP A 185 -6.09 -15.23 -0.37
CA ASP A 185 -5.19 -16.30 -0.81
C ASP A 185 -4.67 -16.02 -2.24
N ALA A 186 -5.57 -15.62 -3.16
CA ALA A 186 -5.17 -15.24 -4.52
C ALA A 186 -4.20 -14.05 -4.56
N LEU A 187 -4.41 -13.03 -3.71
CA LEU A 187 -3.51 -11.88 -3.60
C LEU A 187 -2.15 -12.25 -2.99
N VAL A 188 -2.13 -13.15 -2.00
CA VAL A 188 -0.88 -13.71 -1.43
C VAL A 188 -0.11 -14.47 -2.50
N ASP A 189 -0.78 -15.32 -3.27
CA ASP A 189 -0.16 -16.08 -4.36
C ASP A 189 0.46 -15.14 -5.41
N THR A 190 -0.24 -14.07 -5.80
CA THR A 190 0.29 -13.03 -6.69
C THR A 190 1.56 -12.38 -6.12
N LEU A 191 1.60 -12.08 -4.83
CA LEU A 191 2.79 -11.48 -4.20
C LEU A 191 3.97 -12.45 -4.09
N ASN A 192 3.70 -13.72 -3.78
CA ASN A 192 4.72 -14.76 -3.73
C ASN A 192 5.41 -14.93 -5.09
N MET A 193 4.72 -14.67 -6.20
CA MET A 193 5.32 -14.70 -7.54
C MET A 193 6.20 -13.48 -7.87
N LEU A 194 5.97 -12.33 -7.23
CA LEU A 194 6.63 -11.05 -7.56
C LEU A 194 7.75 -10.66 -6.56
N VAL A 195 7.68 -11.15 -5.32
CA VAL A 195 8.57 -11.01 -4.14
C VAL A 195 9.22 -9.64 -3.90
N SER A 196 8.63 -8.85 -2.99
CA SER A 196 9.19 -8.50 -1.66
C SER A 196 8.26 -7.48 -0.94
N MET A 197 7.03 -7.84 -0.55
CA MET A 197 6.30 -7.25 0.62
C MET A 197 4.90 -7.84 0.86
N ARG A 198 4.31 -7.45 2.01
CA ARG A 198 3.18 -8.04 2.77
C ARG A 198 1.79 -7.76 2.19
N VAL A 199 0.89 -8.75 2.23
CA VAL A 199 -0.56 -8.49 2.20
C VAL A 199 -0.99 -7.96 3.55
N THR A 200 -1.71 -6.85 3.55
CA THR A 200 -2.44 -6.38 4.71
C THR A 200 -3.93 -6.55 4.47
N SER A 201 -4.51 -7.56 5.11
CA SER A 201 -5.97 -7.62 5.28
C SER A 201 -6.33 -6.71 6.43
N MET A 202 -7.08 -5.64 6.15
CA MET A 202 -7.71 -4.85 7.19
C MET A 202 -9.18 -5.23 7.29
N ARG A 203 -9.52 -5.91 8.39
CA ARG A 203 -10.89 -6.09 8.84
C ARG A 203 -11.32 -4.85 9.62
N PRO A 204 -12.59 -4.45 9.57
CA PRO A 204 -13.14 -3.55 10.58
C PRO A 204 -13.01 -4.23 11.95
N GLY A 205 -12.09 -3.77 12.80
CA GLY A 205 -12.02 -4.23 14.18
C GLY A 205 -10.77 -4.98 14.70
N ARG A 206 -9.57 -4.93 14.07
CA ARG A 206 -8.32 -5.43 14.73
C ARG A 206 -7.07 -4.64 14.34
N ALA A 207 -6.16 -4.45 15.29
CA ALA A 207 -4.83 -3.86 15.09
C ALA A 207 -3.86 -4.92 14.57
N CYS A 208 -2.90 -4.51 13.73
CA CYS A 208 -1.91 -5.39 13.11
C CYS A 208 -0.51 -5.15 13.70
N GLU A 209 0.19 -6.22 14.08
CA GLU A 209 1.59 -6.21 14.54
C GLU A 209 2.54 -6.59 13.39
N SER A 210 3.66 -5.87 13.22
CA SER A 210 4.98 -6.40 12.78
C SER A 210 5.92 -5.35 12.18
N SER A 211 7.19 -5.74 12.01
CA SER A 211 8.45 -5.13 12.48
C SER A 211 9.45 -4.76 11.36
N CYS A 212 9.44 -3.51 10.88
CA CYS A 212 10.55 -2.92 10.10
C CYS A 212 10.46 -1.39 10.19
N VAL A 213 11.38 -0.69 10.87
CA VAL A 213 11.18 0.70 11.40
C VAL A 213 10.67 1.73 10.37
N THR A 214 11.18 1.75 9.13
CA THR A 214 10.73 2.68 8.08
C THR A 214 9.41 2.27 7.44
N CYS A 215 9.22 0.95 7.28
CA CYS A 215 7.93 0.37 6.92
C CYS A 215 6.93 0.59 8.06
N LEU A 216 7.35 0.53 9.33
CA LEU A 216 6.56 0.67 10.55
C LEU A 216 6.04 2.09 10.69
N LEU A 217 6.84 3.11 10.40
CA LEU A 217 6.35 4.49 10.49
C LEU A 217 5.32 4.79 9.40
N CYS A 218 5.58 4.43 8.14
CA CYS A 218 4.64 4.71 7.04
C CYS A 218 3.42 3.78 7.06
N TYR A 219 3.60 2.53 7.47
CA TYR A 219 2.54 1.55 7.63
C TYR A 219 1.76 1.74 8.92
N ARG A 220 2.37 2.10 10.06
CA ARG A 220 1.60 2.61 11.22
C ARG A 220 0.92 3.92 10.88
N THR A 221 1.41 4.72 9.95
CA THR A 221 0.75 5.95 9.51
C THR A 221 -0.50 5.62 8.68
N LEU A 222 -0.41 4.78 7.65
CA LEU A 222 -1.58 4.27 6.90
C LEU A 222 -2.51 3.39 7.75
N SER A 223 -1.95 2.48 8.53
CA SER A 223 -2.68 1.57 9.42
C SER A 223 -3.28 2.31 10.61
N ASN A 224 -2.61 3.28 11.25
CA ASN A 224 -3.24 4.08 12.32
C ASN A 224 -4.30 5.03 11.77
N VAL A 225 -4.16 5.53 10.54
CA VAL A 225 -5.25 6.29 9.89
C VAL A 225 -6.45 5.38 9.66
N VAL A 226 -6.25 4.21 9.05
CA VAL A 226 -7.35 3.25 8.81
C VAL A 226 -7.88 2.61 10.11
N HIS A 227 -7.04 2.46 11.14
CA HIS A 227 -7.39 1.91 12.46
C HIS A 227 -8.12 2.93 13.33
N LYS A 228 -7.71 4.21 13.33
CA LYS A 228 -8.49 5.32 13.92
C LYS A 228 -9.80 5.53 13.18
N MET A 229 -9.82 5.28 11.87
CA MET A 229 -11.05 5.32 11.10
C MET A 229 -11.98 4.16 11.52
N THR A 230 -11.48 2.93 11.63
CA THR A 230 -12.31 1.77 12.00
C THR A 230 -12.72 1.68 13.49
N TRP A 231 -12.18 2.53 14.37
CA TRP A 231 -12.46 2.56 15.82
C TRP A 231 -12.63 3.99 16.36
N THR A 232 -13.82 4.54 16.10
CA THR A 232 -14.59 5.45 16.97
C THR A 232 -16.06 5.16 16.69
#